data_AF-A0A094B3S9-F1
#
_entry.id   AF-A0A094B3S9-F1
#
_cell.length_a   1.000
_cell.length_b   1.000
_cell.length_c   1.000
_cell.angle_alpha   90.00
_cell.angle_beta   90.00
_cell.angle_gamma   90.00
#
_symmetry.space_group_name_H-M   'P 1'
#
loop_
_entity.id
_entity.type
_entity.pdbx_description
1 polymer ?
#
loop_
_entity_poly.entity_id
_entity_poly.type
_entity_poly.pdbx_seq_one_letter_code
_entity_poly.pdbx_strand_id
1 'polypeptide(L)'
;METLDGDREELVNALCAYSLATSSGARDVLRQFLHVRGGAMSTALDIQEEGDMGEGGVQKHILHALGLLAKTLVDVQAIVPRRLADALLNLKGDHLLKDEGVRELEGLRLDVCERWFGDEITYFTPYIRHDDLDGPQAVATLKGWAKKASEVFLEGFEKILETVQNFSAVAELRTKAFEEWVAEGGKAKGFDSSVMLDGLRKVVNERMVGILEARVDKLHLVNTEVEAALGVIASGGVEKQGGLWDNKLLEMGLGNGAVAFKQAIVNSVHGRDNAVSRVVKSYQEWKRLVDEVATAIDQLKKQKWNDDLDSLEDEDVLEERQRSLSQEDPEQLQSRLKENLEQAFSIFHTKLESSFGTYEKSEHVGDTTIFILRVLRDLRTELPGQTDLSSFGVSLVPKLHQALATKISSETVPAYRASLRARKRVAGRALWEGEPELPIYPSPLTFKFLHAATVAMGAVGRDLWSGAAVDVLKGRMGEELGKNIAEDVKSAEEEILKANGNGENAGEETTAEREESEDKAVDGRAGDGIDPAAVAKDILVQTLFDSIVLRLCLSVSGTPESKDKLVELEKSFTKQADLTPSSNERLTKLAQEYWKRTSLLLGPLA
;
A
#
# COMPACT_ATOMS: atom_id res chain seq x y z
N MET A 1 47.50 -7.49 -21.35
CA MET A 1 47.97 -6.83 -22.59
C MET A 1 48.41 -7.86 -23.63
N GLU A 2 49.18 -8.89 -23.26
CA GLU A 2 49.60 -9.99 -24.17
C GLU A 2 48.43 -10.80 -24.77
N THR A 3 47.32 -10.99 -24.04
CA THR A 3 46.14 -11.73 -24.54
C THR A 3 45.34 -10.97 -25.61
N LEU A 4 45.28 -9.63 -25.53
CA LEU A 4 44.52 -8.79 -26.46
C LEU A 4 45.21 -8.64 -27.82
N ASP A 5 46.54 -8.71 -27.87
CA ASP A 5 47.28 -8.62 -29.14
C ASP A 5 47.27 -9.97 -29.88
N GLY A 6 47.30 -11.09 -29.15
CA GLY A 6 47.09 -12.43 -29.70
C GLY A 6 45.71 -12.60 -30.36
N ASP A 7 44.63 -12.20 -29.68
CA ASP A 7 43.27 -12.23 -30.23
C ASP A 7 43.14 -11.36 -31.51
N ARG A 8 43.89 -10.25 -31.58
CA ARG A 8 43.90 -9.36 -32.75
C ARG A 8 44.69 -9.94 -33.91
N GLU A 9 45.78 -10.66 -33.65
CA GLU A 9 46.51 -11.38 -34.69
C GLU A 9 45.67 -12.51 -35.28
N GLU A 10 44.96 -13.27 -34.45
CA GLU A 10 44.00 -14.28 -34.91
C GLU A 10 42.90 -13.65 -35.77
N LEU A 11 42.38 -12.48 -35.35
CA LEU A 11 41.38 -11.75 -36.12
C LEU A 11 41.94 -11.30 -37.48
N VAL A 12 43.16 -10.74 -37.53
CA VAL A 12 43.82 -10.37 -38.79
C VAL A 12 43.99 -11.60 -39.69
N ASN A 13 44.43 -12.73 -39.14
CA ASN A 13 44.57 -13.98 -39.88
C ASN A 13 43.23 -14.46 -40.45
N ALA A 14 42.13 -14.36 -39.70
CA ALA A 14 40.79 -14.69 -40.18
C ALA A 14 40.32 -13.77 -41.32
N LEU A 15 40.60 -12.46 -41.22
CA LEU A 15 40.30 -11.49 -42.29
C LEU A 15 41.11 -11.77 -43.56
N CYS A 16 42.39 -12.12 -43.40
CA CYS A 16 43.29 -12.54 -44.46
C CYS A 16 42.82 -13.85 -45.13
N ALA A 17 42.39 -14.84 -44.34
CA ALA A 17 41.85 -16.10 -44.85
C ALA A 17 40.56 -15.88 -45.67
N TYR A 18 39.66 -15.00 -45.21
CA TYR A 18 38.47 -14.64 -45.97
C TYR A 18 38.81 -13.92 -47.29
N SER A 19 39.81 -13.03 -47.27
CA SER A 19 40.31 -12.35 -48.47
C SER A 19 40.91 -13.32 -49.48
N LEU A 20 41.71 -14.29 -49.02
CA LEU A 20 42.25 -15.38 -49.84
C LEU A 20 41.15 -16.24 -50.48
N ALA A 21 40.13 -16.61 -49.71
CA ALA A 21 39.06 -17.49 -50.18
C ALA A 21 38.13 -16.81 -51.19
N THR A 22 37.92 -15.49 -51.08
CA THR A 22 36.95 -14.75 -51.89
C THR A 22 37.56 -13.75 -52.87
N SER A 23 38.90 -13.63 -52.89
CA SER A 23 39.65 -12.62 -53.65
C SER A 23 39.20 -11.17 -53.37
N SER A 24 38.66 -10.93 -52.17
CA SER A 24 38.11 -9.62 -51.75
C SER A 24 39.22 -8.68 -51.29
N GLY A 25 39.09 -7.39 -51.59
CA GLY A 25 40.02 -6.35 -51.11
C GLY A 25 39.79 -5.92 -49.66
N ALA A 26 40.66 -5.08 -49.11
CA ALA A 26 40.61 -4.62 -47.72
C ALA A 26 39.27 -3.94 -47.38
N ARG A 27 38.69 -3.19 -48.33
CA ARG A 27 37.39 -2.54 -48.16
C ARG A 27 36.24 -3.52 -48.00
N ASP A 28 36.20 -4.56 -48.83
CA ASP A 28 35.11 -5.54 -48.84
C ASP A 28 35.25 -6.50 -47.65
N VAL A 29 36.48 -6.82 -47.24
CA VAL A 29 36.80 -7.54 -46.01
C VAL A 29 36.33 -6.78 -44.77
N LEU A 30 36.58 -5.46 -44.68
CA LEU A 30 36.07 -4.64 -43.59
C LEU A 30 34.53 -4.65 -43.53
N ARG A 31 33.86 -4.50 -44.67
CA ARG A 31 32.38 -4.55 -44.72
C ARG A 31 31.85 -5.90 -44.27
N GLN A 32 32.47 -6.99 -44.70
CA GLN A 32 32.07 -8.33 -44.27
C GLN A 32 32.28 -8.52 -42.77
N PHE A 33 33.42 -8.07 -42.22
CA PHE A 33 33.68 -8.15 -40.79
C PHE A 33 32.60 -7.43 -39.98
N LEU A 34 32.30 -6.19 -40.35
CA LEU A 34 31.25 -5.38 -39.72
C LEU A 34 29.87 -6.03 -39.87
N HIS A 35 29.58 -6.63 -41.03
CA HIS A 35 28.32 -7.35 -41.28
C HIS A 35 28.18 -8.59 -40.37
N VAL A 36 29.23 -9.41 -40.27
CA VAL A 36 29.25 -10.62 -39.42
C VAL A 36 29.12 -10.24 -37.94
N ARG A 37 29.87 -9.24 -37.47
CA ARG A 37 29.76 -8.73 -36.08
C ARG A 37 28.36 -8.20 -35.78
N GLY A 38 27.77 -7.44 -36.70
CA GLY A 38 26.39 -6.95 -36.57
C GLY A 38 25.36 -8.08 -36.55
N GLY A 39 25.53 -9.11 -37.38
CA GLY A 39 24.68 -10.31 -37.39
C GLY A 39 24.79 -11.12 -36.10
N ALA A 40 26.00 -11.31 -35.57
CA ALA A 40 26.23 -11.97 -34.29
C ALA A 40 25.57 -11.22 -33.12
N MET A 41 25.69 -9.89 -33.11
CA MET A 41 25.03 -9.03 -32.13
C MET A 41 23.50 -9.14 -32.23
N SER A 42 22.92 -9.09 -33.43
CA SER A 42 21.48 -9.28 -33.62
C SER A 42 21.00 -10.66 -33.17
N THR A 43 21.80 -11.71 -33.39
CA THR A 43 21.47 -13.07 -32.95
C THR A 43 21.54 -13.19 -31.44
N ALA A 44 22.51 -12.53 -30.80
CA ALA A 44 22.60 -12.50 -29.34
C ALA A 44 21.40 -11.79 -28.69
N LEU A 45 20.81 -10.81 -29.38
CA LEU A 45 19.63 -10.07 -28.90
C LEU A 45 18.29 -10.74 -29.23
N ASP A 46 18.27 -11.70 -30.16
CA ASP A 46 17.07 -12.48 -30.51
C ASP A 46 17.02 -13.79 -29.72
N ILE A 47 16.65 -13.68 -28.43
CA ILE A 47 16.55 -14.84 -27.53
C ILE A 47 15.31 -15.66 -27.92
N GLN A 48 15.54 -16.81 -28.56
CA GLN A 48 14.48 -17.71 -29.06
C GLN A 48 14.20 -18.89 -28.11
N GLU A 49 15.11 -19.22 -27.20
CA GLU A 49 14.96 -20.36 -26.30
C GLU A 49 14.38 -19.93 -24.93
N GLU A 50 13.26 -20.54 -24.52
CA GLU A 50 12.59 -20.25 -23.23
C GLU A 50 13.50 -20.48 -22.01
N GLY A 51 14.54 -21.32 -22.13
CA GLY A 51 15.50 -21.61 -21.06
C GLY A 51 16.48 -20.46 -20.77
N ASP A 52 16.79 -19.63 -21.76
CA ASP A 52 17.71 -18.49 -21.65
C ASP A 52 16.99 -17.18 -21.26
N MET A 53 15.66 -17.20 -21.16
CA MET A 53 14.82 -16.08 -20.71
C MET A 53 14.84 -15.85 -19.19
N GLY A 54 15.55 -16.69 -18.42
CA GLY A 54 15.79 -16.44 -17.00
C GLY A 54 16.66 -15.20 -16.77
N GLU A 55 16.56 -14.57 -15.58
CA GLU A 55 17.27 -13.31 -15.26
C GLU A 55 18.79 -13.38 -15.55
N GLY A 56 19.44 -14.52 -15.30
CA GLY A 56 20.86 -14.74 -15.57
C GLY A 56 21.22 -14.96 -17.05
N GLY A 57 20.30 -15.52 -17.85
CA GLY A 57 20.51 -15.73 -19.29
C GLY A 57 20.40 -14.42 -20.05
N VAL A 58 19.30 -13.69 -19.82
CA VAL A 58 19.04 -12.35 -20.35
C VAL A 58 20.24 -11.42 -20.16
N GLN A 59 20.77 -11.37 -18.94
CA GLN A 59 21.92 -10.53 -18.62
C GLN A 59 23.15 -10.89 -19.47
N LYS A 60 23.42 -12.19 -19.67
CA LYS A 60 24.56 -12.67 -20.44
C LYS A 60 24.46 -12.27 -21.92
N HIS A 61 23.27 -12.40 -22.51
CA HIS A 61 23.02 -12.03 -23.91
C HIS A 61 23.25 -10.55 -24.17
N ILE A 62 22.73 -9.69 -23.29
CA ILE A 62 22.88 -8.23 -23.39
C ILE A 62 24.34 -7.81 -23.24
N LEU A 63 25.04 -8.32 -22.21
CA LEU A 63 26.45 -8.00 -22.01
C LEU A 63 27.32 -8.52 -23.15
N HIS A 64 26.99 -9.69 -23.72
CA HIS A 64 27.69 -10.22 -24.88
C HIS A 64 27.51 -9.32 -26.11
N ALA A 65 26.29 -8.90 -26.41
CA ALA A 65 25.99 -8.00 -27.53
C ALA A 65 26.66 -6.63 -27.37
N LEU A 66 26.66 -6.08 -26.15
CA LEU A 66 27.30 -4.80 -25.82
C LEU A 66 28.83 -4.89 -25.93
N GLY A 67 29.41 -5.97 -25.39
CA GLY A 67 30.84 -6.26 -25.50
C GLY A 67 31.27 -6.47 -26.96
N LEU A 68 30.44 -7.11 -27.79
CA LEU A 68 30.69 -7.23 -29.24
C LEU A 68 30.72 -5.87 -29.93
N LEU A 69 29.78 -4.97 -29.60
CA LEU A 69 29.74 -3.61 -30.12
C LEU A 69 31.02 -2.86 -29.75
N ALA A 70 31.35 -2.79 -28.46
CA ALA A 70 32.50 -2.06 -27.94
C ALA A 70 33.83 -2.60 -28.50
N LYS A 71 34.03 -3.92 -28.46
CA LYS A 71 35.24 -4.57 -29.02
C LYS A 71 35.40 -4.29 -30.51
N THR A 72 34.32 -4.35 -31.29
CA THR A 72 34.39 -4.10 -32.73
C THR A 72 34.85 -2.66 -33.03
N LEU A 73 34.41 -1.68 -32.24
CA LEU A 73 34.86 -0.29 -32.39
C LEU A 73 36.38 -0.15 -32.17
N VAL A 74 36.91 -0.81 -31.13
CA VAL A 74 38.33 -0.75 -30.78
C VAL A 74 39.18 -1.56 -31.78
N ASP A 75 38.74 -2.76 -32.15
CA ASP A 75 39.50 -3.65 -33.03
C ASP A 75 39.65 -3.10 -34.44
N VAL A 76 38.59 -2.49 -35.01
CA VAL A 76 38.68 -1.86 -36.34
C VAL A 76 39.68 -0.71 -36.34
N GLN A 77 39.72 0.10 -35.28
CA GLN A 77 40.69 1.20 -35.18
C GLN A 77 42.13 0.72 -35.03
N ALA A 78 42.34 -0.43 -34.38
CA ALA A 78 43.67 -1.02 -34.22
C ALA A 78 44.16 -1.71 -35.52
N ILE A 79 43.25 -2.33 -36.28
CA ILE A 79 43.58 -3.16 -37.43
C ILE A 79 43.62 -2.35 -38.74
N VAL A 80 42.71 -1.40 -38.91
CA VAL A 80 42.47 -0.72 -40.19
C VAL A 80 42.92 0.75 -40.11
N PRO A 81 43.59 1.30 -41.15
CA PRO A 81 43.86 0.68 -42.46
C PRO A 81 45.19 -0.07 -42.56
N ARG A 82 46.17 0.21 -41.69
CA ARG A 82 47.56 -0.23 -41.90
C ARG A 82 47.79 -1.72 -41.66
N ARG A 83 47.48 -2.26 -40.47
CA ARG A 83 47.78 -3.68 -40.14
C ARG A 83 47.12 -4.64 -41.14
N LEU A 84 45.87 -4.36 -41.54
CA LEU A 84 45.18 -5.17 -42.55
C LEU A 84 45.84 -5.04 -43.93
N ALA A 85 46.14 -3.83 -44.39
CA ALA A 85 46.78 -3.63 -45.70
C ALA A 85 48.16 -4.31 -45.76
N ASP A 86 48.95 -4.20 -44.69
CA ASP A 86 50.27 -4.82 -44.57
C ASP A 86 50.16 -6.36 -44.56
N ALA A 87 49.19 -6.92 -43.82
CA ALA A 87 48.95 -8.36 -43.80
C ALA A 87 48.49 -8.90 -45.17
N LEU A 88 47.62 -8.17 -45.88
CA LEU A 88 47.20 -8.51 -47.24
C LEU A 88 48.34 -8.35 -48.27
N LEU A 89 49.28 -7.43 -48.03
CA LEU A 89 50.49 -7.28 -48.85
C LEU A 89 51.45 -8.45 -48.60
N ASN A 90 51.64 -8.86 -47.35
CA ASN A 90 52.50 -10.00 -47.00
C ASN A 90 52.00 -11.31 -47.63
N LEU A 91 50.68 -11.49 -47.75
CA LEU A 91 50.08 -12.62 -48.48
C LEU A 91 50.48 -12.70 -49.97
N LYS A 92 50.98 -11.62 -50.55
CA LYS A 92 51.52 -11.60 -51.92
C LYS A 92 53.02 -11.82 -52.00
N GLY A 93 53.72 -11.69 -50.87
CA GLY A 93 55.17 -11.73 -50.81
C GLY A 93 55.73 -13.11 -51.17
N ASP A 94 55.00 -14.17 -50.78
CA ASP A 94 55.43 -15.55 -50.97
C ASP A 94 54.54 -16.31 -51.95
N HIS A 95 55.16 -17.25 -52.67
CA HIS A 95 54.43 -18.14 -53.58
C HIS A 95 53.70 -19.20 -52.75
N LEU A 96 52.41 -19.41 -53.03
CA LEU A 96 51.53 -20.25 -52.21
C LEU A 96 52.07 -21.68 -52.02
N LEU A 97 52.67 -22.27 -53.06
CA LEU A 97 53.23 -23.62 -53.02
C LEU A 97 54.60 -23.72 -52.34
N LYS A 98 55.23 -22.58 -52.04
CA LYS A 98 56.50 -22.51 -51.32
C LYS A 98 56.34 -22.36 -49.81
N ASP A 99 55.14 -22.07 -49.35
CA ASP A 99 54.80 -22.02 -47.93
C ASP A 99 55.00 -23.40 -47.27
N GLU A 100 55.69 -23.43 -46.11
CA GLU A 100 56.00 -24.67 -45.40
C GLU A 100 54.72 -25.39 -44.94
N GLY A 101 53.71 -24.66 -44.48
CA GLY A 101 52.44 -25.23 -44.03
C GLY A 101 51.68 -25.92 -45.17
N VAL A 102 51.73 -25.37 -46.39
CA VAL A 102 51.14 -26.00 -47.57
C VAL A 102 51.93 -27.24 -48.01
N ARG A 103 53.26 -27.24 -47.84
CA ARG A 103 54.13 -28.40 -48.16
C ARG A 103 53.97 -29.56 -47.21
N GLU A 104 53.62 -29.29 -45.96
CA GLU A 104 53.38 -30.31 -44.93
C GLU A 104 52.03 -31.04 -45.11
N LEU A 105 51.13 -30.53 -45.96
CA LEU A 105 49.84 -31.18 -46.22
C LEU A 105 50.04 -32.48 -47.02
N GLU A 106 49.97 -33.61 -46.30
CA GLU A 106 50.12 -34.97 -46.86
C GLU A 106 49.17 -35.24 -48.05
N GLY A 107 48.00 -34.58 -48.08
CA GLY A 107 47.01 -34.72 -49.14
C GLY A 107 47.41 -34.12 -50.49
N LEU A 108 48.33 -33.15 -50.52
CA LEU A 108 48.77 -32.48 -51.76
C LEU A 108 49.96 -33.17 -52.44
N ARG A 109 50.77 -33.93 -51.68
CA ARG A 109 52.00 -34.62 -52.14
C ARG A 109 52.83 -33.79 -53.13
N LEU A 110 53.18 -32.58 -52.69
CA LEU A 110 53.93 -31.63 -53.51
C LEU A 110 55.33 -32.17 -53.85
N ASP A 111 55.88 -33.06 -53.04
CA ASP A 111 57.12 -33.82 -53.30
C ASP A 111 57.12 -34.59 -54.64
N VAL A 112 55.95 -35.07 -55.08
CA VAL A 112 55.78 -35.80 -56.35
C VAL A 112 55.12 -34.93 -57.42
N CYS A 113 54.07 -34.18 -57.03
CA CYS A 113 53.21 -33.46 -57.96
C CYS A 113 53.83 -32.16 -58.48
N GLU A 114 54.75 -31.53 -57.76
CA GLU A 114 55.34 -30.23 -58.13
C GLU A 114 56.05 -30.25 -59.50
N ARG A 115 56.62 -31.40 -59.88
CA ARG A 115 57.29 -31.59 -61.18
C ARG A 115 56.34 -31.48 -62.39
N TRP A 116 55.04 -31.54 -62.15
CA TRP A 116 53.99 -31.52 -63.16
C TRP A 116 53.32 -30.15 -63.26
N PHE A 117 53.66 -29.21 -62.38
CA PHE A 117 53.15 -27.85 -62.40
C PHE A 117 53.95 -26.99 -63.39
N GLY A 118 53.22 -26.22 -64.20
CA GLY A 118 53.83 -25.16 -64.99
C GLY A 118 54.24 -23.97 -64.13
N ASP A 119 55.09 -23.09 -64.67
CA ASP A 119 55.58 -21.90 -63.97
C ASP A 119 54.44 -21.04 -63.39
N GLU A 120 53.30 -20.93 -64.08
CA GLU A 120 52.14 -20.18 -63.60
C GLU A 120 51.58 -20.68 -62.25
N ILE A 121 51.64 -22.00 -62.01
CA ILE A 121 51.13 -22.63 -60.78
C ILE A 121 52.22 -22.57 -59.69
N THR A 122 53.47 -22.84 -60.05
CA THR A 122 54.62 -22.84 -59.13
C THR A 122 54.92 -21.46 -58.56
N TYR A 123 54.70 -20.40 -59.36
CA TYR A 123 54.92 -19.01 -58.96
C TYR A 123 53.63 -18.27 -58.62
N PHE A 124 52.50 -18.97 -58.49
CA PHE A 124 51.22 -18.34 -58.20
C PHE A 124 51.27 -17.51 -56.91
N THR A 125 50.91 -16.24 -57.03
CA THR A 125 50.67 -15.33 -55.90
C THR A 125 49.20 -14.92 -55.90
N PRO A 126 48.52 -14.93 -54.75
CA PRO A 126 47.12 -14.53 -54.65
C PRO A 126 46.90 -13.10 -55.17
N TYR A 127 45.93 -12.92 -56.06
CA TYR A 127 45.55 -11.59 -56.54
C TYR A 127 44.55 -10.95 -55.58
N ILE A 128 45.06 -10.29 -54.53
CA ILE A 128 44.25 -9.60 -53.52
C ILE A 128 44.46 -8.07 -53.64
N ARG A 129 43.40 -7.26 -53.52
CA ARG A 129 43.57 -5.80 -53.40
C ARG A 129 43.92 -5.43 -51.95
N HIS A 130 44.93 -4.60 -51.75
CA HIS A 130 45.46 -4.25 -50.42
C HIS A 130 45.46 -2.73 -50.19
N ASP A 131 45.33 -1.96 -51.26
CA ASP A 131 45.40 -0.51 -51.37
C ASP A 131 44.05 0.15 -51.67
N ASP A 132 42.95 -0.61 -51.57
CA ASP A 132 41.60 -0.17 -51.94
C ASP A 132 40.80 0.47 -50.79
N LEU A 133 41.44 0.69 -49.64
CA LEU A 133 40.85 1.31 -48.45
C LEU A 133 41.78 2.38 -47.88
N ASP A 134 41.35 3.64 -47.94
CA ASP A 134 42.04 4.75 -47.28
C ASP A 134 41.51 4.96 -45.84
N GLY A 135 42.29 5.69 -45.03
CA GLY A 135 41.93 5.99 -43.63
C GLY A 135 40.58 6.71 -43.48
N PRO A 136 40.31 7.78 -44.23
CA PRO A 136 39.02 8.48 -44.16
C PRO A 136 37.82 7.61 -44.51
N GLN A 137 37.91 6.74 -45.52
CA GLN A 137 36.85 5.80 -45.90
C GLN A 137 36.64 4.73 -44.83
N ALA A 138 37.70 4.23 -44.19
CA ALA A 138 37.60 3.30 -43.07
C ALA A 138 36.86 3.93 -41.88
N VAL A 139 37.19 5.18 -41.53
CA VAL A 139 36.51 5.92 -40.45
C VAL A 139 35.04 6.18 -40.80
N ALA A 140 34.75 6.59 -42.03
CA ALA A 140 33.36 6.82 -42.48
C ALA A 140 32.52 5.53 -42.45
N THR A 141 33.12 4.41 -42.88
CA THR A 141 32.46 3.09 -42.87
C THR A 141 32.19 2.63 -41.43
N LEU A 142 33.16 2.79 -40.52
CA LEU A 142 33.00 2.44 -39.12
C LEU A 142 31.95 3.32 -38.43
N LYS A 143 31.93 4.64 -38.70
CA LYS A 143 30.90 5.55 -38.14
C LYS A 143 29.49 5.19 -38.60
N GLY A 144 29.32 4.88 -39.90
CA GLY A 144 28.03 4.45 -40.44
C GLY A 144 27.54 3.13 -39.84
N TRP A 145 28.46 2.17 -39.65
CA TRP A 145 28.14 0.91 -38.98
C TRP A 145 27.82 1.11 -37.50
N ALA A 146 28.63 1.87 -36.77
CA ALA A 146 28.48 2.10 -35.34
C ALA A 146 27.11 2.69 -35.01
N LYS A 147 26.66 3.70 -35.78
CA LYS A 147 25.33 4.29 -35.63
C LYS A 147 24.20 3.25 -35.80
N LYS A 148 24.27 2.45 -36.87
CA LYS A 148 23.25 1.42 -37.13
C LYS A 148 23.31 0.31 -36.07
N ALA A 149 24.50 -0.07 -35.64
CA ALA A 149 24.70 -1.10 -34.64
C ALA A 149 24.21 -0.64 -33.25
N SER A 150 24.42 0.62 -32.87
CA SER A 150 23.86 1.18 -31.63
C SER A 150 22.34 1.23 -31.66
N GLU A 151 21.73 1.60 -32.80
CA GLU A 151 20.27 1.59 -32.97
C GLU A 151 19.70 0.16 -32.78
N VAL A 152 20.28 -0.83 -33.49
CA VAL A 152 19.87 -2.25 -33.37
C VAL A 152 20.07 -2.78 -31.95
N PHE A 153 21.18 -2.38 -31.29
CA PHE A 153 21.43 -2.78 -29.91
C PHE A 153 20.37 -2.21 -28.97
N LEU A 154 20.07 -0.91 -29.05
CA LEU A 154 19.11 -0.26 -28.16
C LEU A 154 17.70 -0.82 -28.35
N GLU A 155 17.27 -1.07 -29.59
CA GLU A 155 15.99 -1.72 -29.89
C GLU A 155 15.92 -3.15 -29.33
N GLY A 156 16.98 -3.94 -29.49
CA GLY A 156 17.04 -5.28 -28.92
C GLY A 156 17.09 -5.29 -27.39
N PHE A 157 17.81 -4.33 -26.80
CA PHE A 157 17.92 -4.16 -25.36
C PHE A 157 16.57 -3.78 -24.74
N GLU A 158 15.84 -2.86 -25.38
CA GLU A 158 14.46 -2.50 -25.00
C GLU A 158 13.54 -3.73 -25.03
N LYS A 159 13.50 -4.46 -26.15
CA LYS A 159 12.68 -5.67 -26.30
C LYS A 159 12.96 -6.72 -25.23
N ILE A 160 14.23 -6.94 -24.87
CA ILE A 160 14.58 -7.90 -23.83
C ILE A 160 14.16 -7.37 -22.45
N LEU A 161 14.40 -6.09 -22.16
CA LEU A 161 14.02 -5.46 -20.90
C LEU A 161 12.51 -5.50 -20.64
N GLU A 162 11.67 -5.44 -21.68
CA GLU A 162 10.22 -5.60 -21.56
C GLU A 162 9.79 -6.93 -20.92
N THR A 163 10.62 -7.97 -21.06
CA THR A 163 10.35 -9.29 -20.49
C THR A 163 10.68 -9.37 -19.00
N VAL A 164 11.57 -8.51 -18.51
CA VAL A 164 12.05 -8.50 -17.12
C VAL A 164 11.09 -7.70 -16.24
N GLN A 165 10.36 -8.36 -15.33
CA GLN A 165 9.34 -7.73 -14.46
C GLN A 165 9.89 -7.25 -13.11
N ASN A 166 11.07 -7.75 -12.72
CA ASN A 166 11.67 -7.46 -11.43
C ASN A 166 12.48 -6.15 -11.49
N PHE A 167 12.11 -5.17 -10.66
CA PHE A 167 12.76 -3.86 -10.63
C PHE A 167 14.24 -3.97 -10.25
N SER A 168 14.57 -4.81 -9.26
CA SER A 168 15.95 -5.02 -8.82
C SER A 168 16.80 -5.67 -9.91
N ALA A 169 16.25 -6.61 -10.67
CA ALA A 169 16.96 -7.24 -11.79
C ALA A 169 17.28 -6.23 -12.90
N VAL A 170 16.36 -5.31 -13.22
CA VAL A 170 16.61 -4.22 -14.17
C VAL A 170 17.69 -3.26 -13.64
N ALA A 171 17.66 -2.94 -12.34
CA ALA A 171 18.68 -2.11 -11.70
C ALA A 171 20.09 -2.77 -11.70
N GLU A 172 20.17 -4.08 -11.49
CA GLU A 172 21.43 -4.82 -11.60
C GLU A 172 21.94 -4.88 -13.04
N LEU A 173 21.05 -5.13 -14.00
CA LEU A 173 21.38 -5.15 -15.43
C LEU A 173 21.87 -3.78 -15.91
N ARG A 174 21.21 -2.69 -15.48
CA ARG A 174 21.68 -1.31 -15.65
C ARG A 174 23.12 -1.17 -15.22
N THR A 175 23.40 -1.61 -13.99
CA THR A 175 24.72 -1.44 -13.37
C THR A 175 25.80 -2.12 -14.21
N LYS A 176 25.60 -3.39 -14.55
CA LYS A 176 26.58 -4.18 -15.33
C LYS A 176 26.73 -3.69 -16.77
N ALA A 177 25.63 -3.29 -17.42
CA ALA A 177 25.68 -2.76 -18.77
C ALA A 177 26.46 -1.43 -18.83
N PHE A 178 26.28 -0.57 -17.83
CA PHE A 178 26.99 0.69 -17.77
C PHE A 178 28.47 0.48 -17.43
N GLU A 179 28.80 -0.44 -16.51
CA GLU A 179 30.19 -0.85 -16.23
C GLU A 179 30.91 -1.35 -17.50
N GLU A 180 30.30 -2.27 -18.25
CA GLU A 180 30.87 -2.80 -19.51
C GLU A 180 31.07 -1.69 -20.55
N TRP A 181 30.07 -0.80 -20.73
CA TRP A 181 30.18 0.28 -21.70
C TRP A 181 31.24 1.32 -21.30
N VAL A 182 31.33 1.67 -20.02
CA VAL A 182 32.36 2.61 -19.54
C VAL A 182 33.76 2.00 -19.71
N ALA A 183 33.92 0.71 -19.39
CA ALA A 183 35.21 0.02 -19.50
C ALA A 183 35.71 -0.15 -20.95
N GLU A 184 34.83 -0.46 -21.90
CA GLU A 184 35.22 -0.79 -23.28
C GLU A 184 34.82 0.26 -24.32
N GLY A 185 33.67 0.92 -24.14
CA GLY A 185 33.15 1.93 -25.08
C GLY A 185 33.95 3.23 -25.09
N GLY A 186 34.48 3.67 -23.94
CA GLY A 186 35.32 4.88 -23.83
C GLY A 186 36.67 4.78 -24.56
N LYS A 187 37.11 3.57 -24.93
CA LYS A 187 38.41 3.35 -25.59
C LYS A 187 38.40 3.68 -27.09
N ALA A 188 37.22 3.76 -27.72
CA ALA A 188 37.08 3.99 -29.16
C ALA A 188 37.27 5.48 -29.52
N LYS A 189 38.35 5.82 -30.22
CA LYS A 189 38.70 7.21 -30.58
C LYS A 189 37.73 7.80 -31.60
N GLY A 190 37.29 9.04 -31.39
CA GLY A 190 36.44 9.77 -32.34
C GLY A 190 34.96 9.38 -32.33
N PHE A 191 34.53 8.63 -31.30
CA PHE A 191 33.14 8.39 -30.95
C PHE A 191 32.83 9.10 -29.63
N ASP A 192 31.63 9.67 -29.54
CA ASP A 192 31.15 10.25 -28.30
C ASP A 192 30.51 9.15 -27.45
N SER A 193 31.16 8.78 -26.34
CA SER A 193 30.70 7.72 -25.44
C SER A 193 29.38 8.07 -24.75
N SER A 194 29.08 9.37 -24.60
CA SER A 194 27.87 9.87 -23.93
C SER A 194 26.59 9.50 -24.69
N VAL A 195 26.62 9.51 -26.03
CA VAL A 195 25.43 9.25 -26.87
C VAL A 195 24.87 7.85 -26.65
N MET A 196 25.74 6.84 -26.59
CA MET A 196 25.31 5.47 -26.32
C MET A 196 24.89 5.29 -24.86
N LEU A 197 25.62 5.91 -23.93
CA LEU A 197 25.28 5.87 -22.51
C LEU A 197 23.89 6.49 -22.26
N ASP A 198 23.57 7.62 -22.89
CA ASP A 198 22.26 8.26 -22.79
C ASP A 198 21.15 7.41 -23.41
N GLY A 199 21.44 6.72 -24.52
CA GLY A 199 20.53 5.72 -25.10
C GLY A 199 20.23 4.59 -24.11
N LEU A 200 21.27 4.02 -23.49
CA LEU A 200 21.15 2.98 -22.47
C LEU A 200 20.36 3.47 -21.24
N ARG A 201 20.68 4.67 -20.74
CA ARG A 201 19.97 5.33 -19.63
C ARG A 201 18.50 5.50 -19.93
N LYS A 202 18.17 6.00 -21.12
CA LYS A 202 16.78 6.21 -21.55
C LYS A 202 15.98 4.90 -21.51
N VAL A 203 16.45 3.86 -22.20
CA VAL A 203 15.75 2.57 -22.28
C VAL A 203 15.55 1.94 -20.91
N VAL A 204 16.59 1.95 -20.06
CA VAL A 204 16.51 1.42 -18.69
C VAL A 204 15.52 2.23 -17.84
N ASN A 205 15.65 3.57 -17.84
CA ASN A 205 14.81 4.43 -17.01
C ASN A 205 13.34 4.34 -17.43
N GLU A 206 13.04 4.28 -18.73
CA GLU A 206 11.67 4.06 -19.24
C GLU A 206 11.11 2.72 -18.75
N ARG A 207 11.91 1.65 -18.79
CA ARG A 207 11.47 0.36 -18.24
C ARG A 207 11.26 0.40 -16.72
N MET A 208 12.17 1.01 -15.98
CA MET A 208 12.09 1.13 -14.53
C MET A 208 10.85 1.95 -14.10
N VAL A 209 10.56 3.05 -14.80
CA VAL A 209 9.33 3.83 -14.62
C VAL A 209 8.10 2.97 -14.89
N GLY A 210 8.07 2.21 -15.99
CA GLY A 210 6.94 1.34 -16.30
C GLY A 210 6.68 0.24 -15.25
N ILE A 211 7.73 -0.39 -14.71
CA ILE A 211 7.61 -1.37 -13.61
C ILE A 211 7.10 -0.70 -12.33
N LEU A 212 7.61 0.49 -12.01
CA LEU A 212 7.20 1.28 -10.85
C LEU A 212 5.72 1.65 -10.95
N GLU A 213 5.28 2.18 -12.10
CA GLU A 213 3.87 2.52 -12.38
C GLU A 213 2.97 1.29 -12.20
N ALA A 214 3.33 0.17 -12.83
CA ALA A 214 2.58 -1.07 -12.71
C ALA A 214 2.51 -1.61 -11.26
N ARG A 215 3.56 -1.41 -10.45
CA ARG A 215 3.57 -1.82 -9.02
C ARG A 215 2.69 -0.91 -8.18
N VAL A 216 2.76 0.42 -8.38
CA VAL A 216 1.91 1.37 -7.67
C VAL A 216 0.44 1.13 -8.02
N ASP A 217 0.14 0.91 -9.30
CA ASP A 217 -1.22 0.67 -9.79
C ASP A 217 -1.88 -0.54 -9.14
N LYS A 218 -1.13 -1.58 -8.76
CA LYS A 218 -1.67 -2.76 -8.03
C LYS A 218 -2.39 -2.41 -6.72
N LEU A 219 -2.25 -1.19 -6.19
CA LEU A 219 -3.08 -0.69 -5.09
C LEU A 219 -4.58 -0.80 -5.39
N HIS A 220 -4.99 -0.74 -6.66
CA HIS A 220 -6.39 -0.95 -7.06
C HIS A 220 -6.94 -2.32 -6.64
N LEU A 221 -6.09 -3.37 -6.55
CA LEU A 221 -6.50 -4.70 -6.10
C LEU A 221 -6.92 -4.68 -4.63
N VAL A 222 -6.25 -3.88 -3.79
CA VAL A 222 -6.66 -3.66 -2.39
C VAL A 222 -8.04 -3.01 -2.35
N ASN A 223 -8.30 -2.05 -3.23
CA ASN A 223 -9.62 -1.45 -3.34
C ASN A 223 -10.69 -2.44 -3.81
N THR A 224 -10.35 -3.34 -4.76
CA THR A 224 -11.27 -4.41 -5.19
C THR A 224 -11.59 -5.38 -4.05
N GLU A 225 -10.62 -5.72 -3.21
CA GLU A 225 -10.85 -6.52 -1.99
C GLU A 225 -11.75 -5.79 -0.98
N VAL A 226 -11.59 -4.48 -0.83
CA VAL A 226 -12.49 -3.64 -0.02
C VAL A 226 -13.92 -3.68 -0.56
N GLU A 227 -14.11 -3.48 -1.87
CA GLU A 227 -15.43 -3.52 -2.51
C GLU A 227 -16.08 -4.91 -2.38
N ALA A 228 -15.32 -5.98 -2.57
CA ALA A 228 -15.79 -7.35 -2.40
C ALA A 228 -16.22 -7.62 -0.94
N ALA A 229 -15.43 -7.19 0.03
CA ALA A 229 -15.78 -7.30 1.45
C ALA A 229 -17.06 -6.52 1.78
N LEU A 230 -17.20 -5.30 1.25
CA LEU A 230 -18.39 -4.48 1.45
C LEU A 230 -19.65 -5.14 0.85
N GLY A 231 -19.55 -5.78 -0.32
CA GLY A 231 -20.65 -6.52 -0.92
C GLY A 231 -21.13 -7.71 -0.05
N VAL A 232 -20.20 -8.40 0.60
CA VAL A 232 -20.52 -9.49 1.54
C VAL A 232 -21.18 -8.95 2.82
N ILE A 233 -20.68 -7.83 3.36
CA ILE A 233 -21.25 -7.20 4.55
C ILE A 233 -22.67 -6.69 4.26
N ALA A 234 -22.87 -6.06 3.10
CA ALA A 234 -24.17 -5.52 2.70
C ALA A 234 -25.23 -6.62 2.47
N SER A 235 -24.82 -7.86 2.20
CA SER A 235 -25.72 -9.03 2.09
C SER A 235 -25.94 -9.76 3.43
N GLY A 236 -25.45 -9.19 4.55
CA GLY A 236 -25.63 -9.76 5.89
C GLY A 236 -24.59 -10.82 6.27
N GLY A 237 -23.59 -11.06 5.43
CA GLY A 237 -22.51 -12.03 5.64
C GLY A 237 -21.44 -11.57 6.62
N VAL A 238 -21.81 -11.05 7.80
CA VAL A 238 -20.84 -10.62 8.82
C VAL A 238 -20.41 -11.81 9.66
N GLU A 239 -19.29 -12.43 9.31
CA GLU A 239 -18.62 -13.39 10.19
C GLU A 239 -18.02 -12.65 11.40
N LYS A 240 -18.74 -12.68 12.53
CA LYS A 240 -18.19 -12.20 13.79
C LYS A 240 -17.05 -13.11 14.21
N GLN A 241 -15.90 -12.54 14.56
CA GLN A 241 -14.82 -13.32 15.15
C GLN A 241 -15.26 -13.92 16.48
N GLY A 242 -14.94 -15.20 16.67
CA GLY A 242 -15.00 -15.85 17.98
C GLY A 242 -14.07 -15.15 18.96
N GLY A 243 -14.45 -15.15 20.24
CA GLY A 243 -13.60 -14.59 21.29
C GLY A 243 -12.26 -15.36 21.40
N LEU A 244 -11.28 -14.77 22.09
CA LEU A 244 -9.99 -15.42 22.37
C LEU A 244 -10.14 -16.77 23.12
N TRP A 245 -11.30 -16.98 23.73
CA TRP A 245 -11.68 -18.15 24.49
C TRP A 245 -12.62 -19.09 23.73
N ASP A 246 -12.71 -18.95 22.40
CA ASP A 246 -13.49 -19.88 21.57
C ASP A 246 -12.86 -21.29 21.61
N ASN A 247 -13.71 -22.32 21.65
CA ASN A 247 -13.29 -23.72 21.79
C ASN A 247 -12.33 -24.13 20.67
N LYS A 248 -12.51 -23.59 19.46
CA LYS A 248 -11.61 -23.84 18.32
C LYS A 248 -10.17 -23.42 18.59
N LEU A 249 -9.97 -22.36 19.37
CA LEU A 249 -8.67 -21.79 19.68
C LEU A 249 -8.02 -22.49 20.88
N LEU A 250 -8.85 -22.98 21.81
CA LEU A 250 -8.43 -23.79 22.96
C LEU A 250 -8.06 -25.23 22.55
N GLU A 251 -8.65 -25.75 21.48
CA GLU A 251 -8.39 -27.09 20.94
C GLU A 251 -7.16 -27.14 20.01
N MET A 252 -6.54 -25.99 19.68
CA MET A 252 -5.35 -25.96 18.83
C MET A 252 -4.11 -26.51 19.54
N GLY A 253 -3.50 -27.55 18.97
CA GLY A 253 -2.30 -28.20 19.51
C GLY A 253 -1.07 -27.28 19.60
N LEU A 254 -0.23 -27.53 20.61
CA LEU A 254 0.93 -26.71 21.01
C LEU A 254 2.03 -26.54 19.93
N GLY A 255 2.10 -27.42 18.93
CA GLY A 255 3.18 -27.43 17.92
C GLY A 255 3.19 -26.24 16.96
N ASN A 256 2.01 -25.75 16.56
CA ASN A 256 1.81 -24.51 15.77
C ASN A 256 0.85 -23.53 16.46
N GLY A 257 0.38 -23.88 17.67
CA GLY A 257 -0.59 -23.12 18.45
C GLY A 257 -0.11 -21.72 18.82
N ALA A 258 1.17 -21.54 19.14
CA ALA A 258 1.70 -20.27 19.63
C ALA A 258 1.64 -19.12 18.59
N VAL A 259 1.97 -19.40 17.33
CA VAL A 259 1.93 -18.39 16.25
C VAL A 259 0.49 -18.01 15.92
N ALA A 260 -0.39 -19.00 15.80
CA ALA A 260 -1.81 -18.78 15.56
C ALA A 260 -2.48 -18.06 16.74
N PHE A 261 -2.11 -18.39 17.98
CA PHE A 261 -2.59 -17.71 19.19
C PHE A 261 -2.13 -16.26 19.23
N LYS A 262 -0.85 -15.98 18.92
CA LYS A 262 -0.34 -14.61 18.80
C LYS A 262 -1.10 -13.83 17.73
N GLN A 263 -1.35 -14.44 16.56
CA GLN A 263 -2.13 -13.81 15.50
C GLN A 263 -3.59 -13.57 15.94
N ALA A 264 -4.19 -14.49 16.67
CA ALA A 264 -5.54 -14.33 17.22
C ALA A 264 -5.62 -13.20 18.25
N ILE A 265 -4.61 -13.05 19.12
CA ILE A 265 -4.50 -11.89 20.02
C ILE A 265 -4.41 -10.59 19.21
N VAL A 266 -3.51 -10.53 18.23
CA VAL A 266 -3.36 -9.34 17.39
C VAL A 266 -4.67 -9.01 16.68
N ASN A 267 -5.33 -10.01 16.09
CA ASN A 267 -6.61 -9.84 15.41
C ASN A 267 -7.70 -9.36 16.37
N SER A 268 -7.79 -9.95 17.57
CA SER A 268 -8.78 -9.56 18.57
C SER A 268 -8.56 -8.14 19.10
N VAL A 269 -7.31 -7.76 19.38
CA VAL A 269 -6.95 -6.40 19.85
C VAL A 269 -7.27 -5.34 18.79
N HIS A 270 -7.04 -5.66 17.51
CA HIS A 270 -7.31 -4.75 16.40
C HIS A 270 -8.72 -4.94 15.81
N GLY A 271 -9.55 -5.83 16.37
CA GLY A 271 -10.87 -6.15 15.81
C GLY A 271 -10.86 -6.66 14.36
N ARG A 272 -9.75 -7.25 13.89
CA ARG A 272 -9.58 -7.69 12.50
C ARG A 272 -10.38 -8.96 12.23
N ASP A 273 -11.56 -8.85 11.65
CA ASP A 273 -12.29 -10.00 11.11
C ASP A 273 -11.60 -10.61 9.87
N ASN A 274 -12.17 -11.68 9.32
CA ASN A 274 -11.64 -12.32 8.11
C ASN A 274 -11.62 -11.38 6.89
N ALA A 275 -12.58 -10.44 6.81
CA ALA A 275 -12.63 -9.46 5.73
C ALA A 275 -11.52 -8.42 5.86
N VAL A 276 -11.38 -7.79 7.03
CA VAL A 276 -10.30 -6.83 7.34
C VAL A 276 -8.94 -7.50 7.16
N SER A 277 -8.77 -8.73 7.65
CA SER A 277 -7.51 -9.46 7.52
C SER A 277 -7.10 -9.71 6.07
N ARG A 278 -8.06 -9.97 5.16
CA ARG A 278 -7.77 -10.13 3.72
C ARG A 278 -7.30 -8.82 3.10
N VAL A 279 -8.00 -7.71 3.37
CA VAL A 279 -7.62 -6.38 2.88
C VAL A 279 -6.22 -5.98 3.39
N VAL A 280 -5.97 -6.16 4.69
CA VAL A 280 -4.68 -5.81 5.30
C VAL A 280 -3.54 -6.64 4.72
N LYS A 281 -3.73 -7.95 4.50
CA LYS A 281 -2.72 -8.79 3.86
C LYS A 281 -2.44 -8.37 2.42
N SER A 282 -3.49 -8.12 1.63
CA SER A 282 -3.37 -7.61 0.25
C SER A 282 -2.59 -6.29 0.22
N TYR A 283 -2.87 -5.39 1.16
CA TYR A 283 -2.12 -4.15 1.30
C TYR A 283 -0.65 -4.36 1.70
N GLN A 284 -0.36 -5.24 2.65
CA GLN A 284 1.01 -5.53 3.09
C GLN A 284 1.85 -6.15 1.96
N GLU A 285 1.26 -7.04 1.17
CA GLU A 285 1.90 -7.61 -0.02
C GLU A 285 2.21 -6.53 -1.06
N TRP A 286 1.25 -5.64 -1.34
CA TRP A 286 1.45 -4.49 -2.22
C TRP A 286 2.54 -3.55 -1.70
N LYS A 287 2.49 -3.18 -0.43
CA LYS A 287 3.46 -2.27 0.20
C LYS A 287 4.88 -2.81 0.10
N ARG A 288 5.07 -4.12 0.33
CA ARG A 288 6.37 -4.79 0.16
C ARG A 288 6.94 -4.58 -1.25
N LEU A 289 6.11 -4.64 -2.29
CA LEU A 289 6.54 -4.40 -3.67
C LEU A 289 6.97 -2.95 -3.92
N VAL A 290 6.35 -1.97 -3.24
CA VAL A 290 6.72 -0.55 -3.30
C VAL A 290 8.00 -0.29 -2.51
N ASP A 291 8.13 -0.88 -1.32
CA ASP A 291 9.32 -0.74 -0.48
C ASP A 291 10.57 -1.38 -1.15
N GLU A 292 10.40 -2.46 -1.90
CA GLU A 292 11.45 -3.02 -2.76
C GLU A 292 11.94 -2.00 -3.80
N VAL A 293 11.02 -1.31 -4.49
CA VAL A 293 11.37 -0.28 -5.48
C VAL A 293 12.11 0.87 -4.82
N ALA A 294 11.61 1.36 -3.67
CA ALA A 294 12.27 2.42 -2.92
C ALA A 294 13.68 2.02 -2.46
N THR A 295 13.84 0.79 -1.98
CA THR A 295 15.15 0.26 -1.56
C THR A 295 16.12 0.18 -2.74
N ALA A 296 15.66 -0.27 -3.90
CA ALA A 296 16.49 -0.31 -5.11
C ALA A 296 16.87 1.10 -5.59
N ILE A 297 15.96 2.07 -5.55
CA ILE A 297 16.28 3.48 -5.84
C ILE A 297 17.35 4.02 -4.87
N ASP A 298 17.24 3.71 -3.58
CA ASP A 298 18.24 4.12 -2.59
C ASP A 298 19.60 3.42 -2.78
N GLN A 299 19.62 2.21 -3.34
CA GLN A 299 20.86 1.54 -3.73
C GLN A 299 21.51 2.25 -4.93
N LEU A 300 20.74 2.66 -5.94
CA LEU A 300 21.23 3.39 -7.11
C LEU A 300 21.88 4.73 -6.71
N LYS A 301 21.30 5.45 -5.74
CA LYS A 301 21.89 6.69 -5.21
C LYS A 301 23.26 6.51 -4.54
N LYS A 302 23.54 5.31 -4.02
CA LYS A 302 24.78 4.99 -3.31
C LYS A 302 25.87 4.45 -4.23
N GLN A 303 25.56 4.22 -5.50
CA GLN A 303 26.53 3.73 -6.47
C GLN A 303 27.62 4.78 -6.74
N LYS A 304 28.84 4.30 -6.92
CA LYS A 304 30.01 5.12 -7.26
C LYS A 304 30.52 4.68 -8.63
N TRP A 305 30.68 5.63 -9.52
CA TRP A 305 31.12 5.44 -10.90
C TRP A 305 32.52 5.99 -11.17
N ASN A 306 33.24 6.42 -10.11
CA ASN A 306 34.50 7.16 -10.18
C ASN A 306 35.77 6.37 -9.74
N ASP A 307 35.68 5.06 -9.46
CA ASP A 307 36.77 4.35 -8.72
C ASP A 307 37.78 3.60 -9.60
N ASP A 308 37.65 3.64 -10.93
CA ASP A 308 38.64 3.00 -11.81
C ASP A 308 39.85 3.91 -11.99
N LEU A 309 40.90 3.66 -11.19
CA LEU A 309 42.20 4.34 -11.18
C LEU A 309 42.96 4.36 -12.53
N ASP A 310 42.51 3.58 -13.52
CA ASP A 310 43.09 3.46 -14.87
C ASP A 310 42.29 4.22 -15.96
N SER A 311 41.27 4.97 -15.57
CA SER A 311 40.47 5.79 -16.49
C SER A 311 41.31 6.92 -17.11
N LEU A 312 41.45 6.92 -18.43
CA LEU A 312 42.07 8.01 -19.21
C LEU A 312 41.10 9.17 -19.49
N GLU A 313 39.94 9.19 -18.84
CA GLU A 313 38.87 10.16 -19.07
C GLU A 313 39.08 11.45 -18.27
N ASP A 314 38.60 12.57 -18.82
CA ASP A 314 38.68 13.88 -18.18
C ASP A 314 37.83 13.91 -16.89
N GLU A 315 38.35 14.58 -15.84
CA GLU A 315 37.70 14.69 -14.52
C GLU A 315 36.27 15.24 -14.62
N ASP A 316 36.04 16.21 -15.51
CA ASP A 316 34.72 16.80 -15.77
C ASP A 316 33.69 15.76 -16.29
N VAL A 317 34.14 14.81 -17.13
CA VAL A 317 33.29 13.74 -17.70
C VAL A 317 32.93 12.71 -16.63
N LEU A 318 33.85 12.41 -15.72
CA LEU A 318 33.60 11.53 -14.58
C LEU A 318 32.59 12.15 -13.61
N GLU A 319 32.74 13.44 -13.30
CA GLU A 319 31.79 14.16 -12.46
C GLU A 319 30.39 14.25 -13.07
N GLU A 320 30.28 14.53 -14.37
CA GLU A 320 29.02 14.56 -15.09
C GLU A 320 28.33 13.19 -15.12
N ARG A 321 29.10 12.10 -15.29
CA ARG A 321 28.59 10.73 -15.17
C ARG A 321 28.08 10.41 -13.77
N GLN A 322 28.85 10.75 -12.73
CA GLN A 322 28.44 10.49 -11.36
C GLN A 322 27.16 11.25 -11.01
N ARG A 323 27.04 12.51 -11.46
CA ARG A 323 25.84 13.36 -11.29
C ARG A 323 24.63 12.73 -11.99
N SER A 324 24.76 12.42 -13.27
CA SER A 324 23.66 11.87 -14.06
C SER A 324 23.18 10.51 -13.57
N LEU A 325 24.09 9.57 -13.30
CA LEU A 325 23.75 8.19 -12.94
C LEU A 325 23.33 7.99 -11.48
N SER A 326 23.87 8.79 -10.55
CA SER A 326 23.65 8.58 -9.10
C SER A 326 22.79 9.66 -8.44
N GLN A 327 22.57 10.80 -9.11
CA GLN A 327 21.70 11.87 -8.59
C GLN A 327 20.47 12.04 -9.48
N GLU A 328 20.65 12.39 -10.76
CA GLU A 328 19.52 12.75 -11.64
C GLU A 328 18.57 11.56 -11.91
N ASP A 329 19.09 10.41 -12.36
CA ASP A 329 18.23 9.25 -12.64
C ASP A 329 17.45 8.78 -11.39
N PRO A 330 18.09 8.59 -10.21
CA PRO A 330 17.35 8.15 -9.02
C PRO A 330 16.40 9.21 -8.47
N GLU A 331 16.71 10.51 -8.60
CA GLU A 331 15.79 11.60 -8.22
C GLU A 331 14.55 11.62 -9.11
N GLN A 332 14.71 11.44 -10.43
CA GLN A 332 13.59 11.33 -11.35
C GLN A 332 12.69 10.14 -11.00
N LEU A 333 13.28 8.96 -10.73
CA LEU A 333 12.54 7.77 -10.31
C LEU A 333 11.81 7.99 -8.98
N GLN A 334 12.45 8.67 -8.01
CA GLN A 334 11.82 8.99 -6.73
C GLN A 334 10.66 9.98 -6.87
N SER A 335 10.81 11.03 -7.70
CA SER A 335 9.71 11.98 -7.97
C SER A 335 8.52 11.27 -8.59
N ARG A 336 8.76 10.41 -9.58
CA ARG A 336 7.73 9.60 -10.22
C ARG A 336 7.06 8.62 -9.26
N LEU A 337 7.83 7.97 -8.38
CA LEU A 337 7.27 7.13 -7.31
C LEU A 337 6.32 7.93 -6.43
N LYS A 338 6.75 9.12 -6.00
CA LYS A 338 5.96 10.00 -5.14
C LYS A 338 4.66 10.45 -5.81
N GLU A 339 4.74 10.98 -7.02
CA GLU A 339 3.58 11.45 -7.81
C GLU A 339 2.56 10.33 -8.02
N ASN A 340 3.02 9.15 -8.41
CA ASN A 340 2.14 8.00 -8.64
C ASN A 340 1.49 7.51 -7.34
N LEU A 341 2.22 7.51 -6.22
CA LEU A 341 1.64 7.17 -4.91
C LEU A 341 0.57 8.18 -4.49
N GLU A 342 0.82 9.49 -4.63
CA GLU A 342 -0.17 10.53 -4.32
C GLU A 342 -1.45 10.34 -5.15
N GLN A 343 -1.29 10.09 -6.46
CA GLN A 343 -2.41 9.83 -7.35
C GLN A 343 -3.18 8.55 -6.98
N ALA A 344 -2.47 7.45 -6.73
CA ALA A 344 -3.08 6.16 -6.39
C ALA A 344 -3.87 6.23 -5.07
N PHE A 345 -3.34 6.91 -4.04
CA PHE A 345 -4.07 7.11 -2.78
C PHE A 345 -5.24 8.10 -2.91
N SER A 346 -5.14 9.11 -3.78
CA SER A 346 -6.26 9.99 -4.10
C SER A 346 -7.42 9.23 -4.77
N ILE A 347 -7.09 8.34 -5.72
CA ILE A 347 -8.06 7.45 -6.36
C ILE A 347 -8.66 6.49 -5.33
N PHE A 348 -7.83 5.85 -4.49
CA PHE A 348 -8.31 4.97 -3.41
C PHE A 348 -9.29 5.73 -2.52
N HIS A 349 -8.91 6.93 -2.04
CA HIS A 349 -9.74 7.73 -1.16
C HIS A 349 -11.11 8.02 -1.78
N THR A 350 -11.13 8.43 -3.05
CA THR A 350 -12.36 8.71 -3.80
C THR A 350 -13.25 7.47 -3.92
N LYS A 351 -12.65 6.31 -4.22
CA LYS A 351 -13.40 5.04 -4.31
C LYS A 351 -13.93 4.56 -2.96
N LEU A 352 -13.20 4.81 -1.88
CA LEU A 352 -13.66 4.50 -0.54
C LEU A 352 -14.83 5.39 -0.12
N GLU A 353 -14.77 6.70 -0.45
CA GLU A 353 -15.88 7.62 -0.20
C GLU A 353 -17.12 7.26 -1.03
N SER A 354 -16.94 6.92 -2.31
CA SER A 354 -18.07 6.48 -3.16
C SER A 354 -18.69 5.18 -2.65
N SER A 355 -17.87 4.21 -2.25
CA SER A 355 -18.32 2.95 -1.67
C SER A 355 -19.11 3.18 -0.39
N PHE A 356 -18.62 4.03 0.53
CA PHE A 356 -19.37 4.38 1.73
C PHE A 356 -20.72 5.04 1.39
N GLY A 357 -20.74 5.97 0.43
CA GLY A 357 -21.97 6.63 -0.03
C GLY A 357 -23.01 5.65 -0.60
N THR A 358 -22.59 4.56 -1.23
CA THR A 358 -23.50 3.50 -1.72
C THR A 358 -24.22 2.79 -0.57
N TYR A 359 -23.51 2.52 0.53
CA TYR A 359 -24.03 1.75 1.66
C TYR A 359 -24.57 2.61 2.82
N GLU A 360 -24.48 3.93 2.73
CA GLU A 360 -24.92 4.87 3.78
C GLU A 360 -26.40 4.67 4.18
N LYS A 361 -27.24 4.27 3.21
CA LYS A 361 -28.69 4.03 3.43
C LYS A 361 -29.04 2.55 3.63
N SER A 362 -28.06 1.66 3.67
CA SER A 362 -28.29 0.23 3.87
C SER A 362 -28.62 -0.07 5.34
N GLU A 363 -29.35 -1.18 5.57
CA GLU A 363 -29.63 -1.68 6.91
C GLU A 363 -28.34 -2.00 7.69
N HIS A 364 -27.30 -2.43 6.97
CA HIS A 364 -26.00 -2.80 7.52
C HIS A 364 -24.98 -1.65 7.56
N VAL A 365 -25.41 -0.38 7.44
CA VAL A 365 -24.52 0.79 7.49
C VAL A 365 -23.59 0.78 8.71
N GLY A 366 -24.08 0.27 9.85
CA GLY A 366 -23.29 0.16 11.07
C GLY A 366 -22.13 -0.84 10.95
N ASP A 367 -22.32 -1.98 10.28
CA ASP A 367 -21.26 -2.99 10.08
C ASP A 367 -20.26 -2.54 9.01
N THR A 368 -20.76 -1.94 7.92
CA THR A 368 -19.95 -1.28 6.90
C THR A 368 -19.04 -0.20 7.50
N THR A 369 -19.58 0.63 8.38
CA THR A 369 -18.83 1.69 9.07
C THR A 369 -17.68 1.12 9.91
N ILE A 370 -17.95 0.06 10.68
CA ILE A 370 -16.96 -0.62 11.52
C ILE A 370 -15.82 -1.17 10.66
N PHE A 371 -16.17 -1.86 9.57
CA PHE A 371 -15.20 -2.41 8.63
C PHE A 371 -14.30 -1.33 8.03
N ILE A 372 -14.88 -0.24 7.50
CA ILE A 372 -14.11 0.85 6.89
C ILE A 372 -13.20 1.53 7.91
N LEU A 373 -13.65 1.78 9.14
CA LEU A 373 -12.81 2.39 10.19
C LEU A 373 -11.60 1.51 10.52
N ARG A 374 -11.77 0.18 10.59
CA ARG A 374 -10.68 -0.76 10.86
C ARG A 374 -9.67 -0.82 9.72
N VAL A 375 -10.16 -0.92 8.48
CA VAL A 375 -9.32 -0.87 7.28
C VAL A 375 -8.55 0.44 7.22
N LEU A 376 -9.22 1.59 7.37
CA LEU A 376 -8.56 2.89 7.37
C LEU A 376 -7.49 3.02 8.45
N ARG A 377 -7.76 2.54 9.67
CA ARG A 377 -6.78 2.56 10.75
C ARG A 377 -5.54 1.74 10.38
N ASP A 378 -5.72 0.50 9.94
CA ASP A 378 -4.60 -0.40 9.63
C ASP A 378 -3.79 0.11 8.41
N LEU A 379 -4.46 0.62 7.37
CA LEU A 379 -3.78 1.25 6.22
C LEU A 379 -2.99 2.50 6.65
N ARG A 380 -3.58 3.35 7.50
CA ARG A 380 -2.93 4.59 7.97
C ARG A 380 -1.76 4.34 8.92
N THR A 381 -1.75 3.23 9.66
CA THR A 381 -0.61 2.87 10.52
C THR A 381 0.63 2.47 9.70
N GLU A 382 0.44 2.02 8.46
CA GLU A 382 1.50 1.48 7.63
C GLU A 382 1.66 2.25 6.30
N LEU A 383 1.41 3.57 6.29
CA LEU A 383 1.58 4.37 5.07
C LEU A 383 3.02 4.27 4.51
N PRO A 384 3.19 4.30 3.17
CA PRO A 384 4.51 4.37 2.54
C PRO A 384 5.28 5.61 3.01
N GLY A 385 6.57 5.45 3.33
CA GLY A 385 7.42 6.52 3.86
C GLY A 385 7.97 7.49 2.80
N GLN A 386 7.71 7.22 1.52
CA GLN A 386 8.28 7.95 0.39
C GLN A 386 7.55 9.31 0.13
N THR A 387 6.34 9.47 0.66
CA THR A 387 5.45 10.61 0.42
C THR A 387 4.64 10.96 1.68
N ASP A 388 4.30 12.23 1.87
CA ASP A 388 3.31 12.63 2.88
C ASP A 388 1.89 12.27 2.43
N LEU A 389 1.41 11.12 2.90
CA LEU A 389 0.06 10.61 2.66
C LEU A 389 -0.85 10.80 3.89
N SER A 390 -0.47 11.68 4.81
CA SER A 390 -1.17 11.86 6.10
C SER A 390 -2.64 12.30 5.96
N SER A 391 -3.01 12.91 4.83
CA SER A 391 -4.38 13.34 4.51
C SER A 391 -5.34 12.20 4.14
N PHE A 392 -4.82 11.02 3.75
CA PHE A 392 -5.61 9.91 3.24
C PHE A 392 -6.72 9.45 4.20
N GLY A 393 -7.99 9.58 3.83
CA GLY A 393 -9.12 9.08 4.62
C GLY A 393 -9.53 9.97 5.81
N VAL A 394 -8.81 11.06 6.13
CA VAL A 394 -9.11 11.94 7.27
C VAL A 394 -10.48 12.61 7.13
N SER A 395 -10.84 13.04 5.92
CA SER A 395 -12.14 13.65 5.60
C SER A 395 -13.33 12.70 5.80
N LEU A 396 -13.10 11.38 5.71
CA LEU A 396 -14.14 10.37 5.84
C LEU A 396 -14.41 10.00 7.31
N VAL A 397 -13.41 10.15 8.19
CA VAL A 397 -13.49 9.78 9.61
C VAL A 397 -14.68 10.44 10.34
N PRO A 398 -14.96 11.75 10.21
CA PRO A 398 -16.12 12.36 10.87
C PRO A 398 -17.46 11.75 10.46
N LYS A 399 -17.65 11.46 9.16
CA LYS A 399 -18.88 10.81 8.64
C LYS A 399 -19.03 9.40 9.21
N LEU A 400 -17.93 8.64 9.26
CA LEU A 400 -17.90 7.29 9.85
C LEU A 400 -18.19 7.32 11.36
N HIS A 401 -17.62 8.26 12.12
CA HIS A 401 -17.94 8.43 13.54
C HIS A 401 -19.42 8.77 13.76
N GLN A 402 -20.02 9.60 12.91
CA GLN A 402 -21.46 9.89 12.97
C GLN A 402 -22.31 8.64 12.69
N ALA A 403 -21.97 7.85 11.67
CA ALA A 403 -22.67 6.60 11.36
C ALA A 403 -22.53 5.56 12.48
N LEU A 404 -21.34 5.44 13.09
CA LEU A 404 -21.09 4.59 14.24
C LEU A 404 -21.92 5.03 15.46
N ALA A 405 -21.95 6.34 15.72
CA ALA A 405 -22.79 6.90 16.77
C ALA A 405 -24.28 6.64 16.52
N THR A 406 -24.76 6.69 15.26
CA THR A 406 -26.14 6.32 14.90
C THR A 406 -26.46 4.91 15.37
N LYS A 407 -25.57 3.96 15.11
CA LYS A 407 -25.79 2.54 15.40
C LYS A 407 -26.04 2.31 16.89
N ILE A 408 -25.26 2.97 17.75
CA ILE A 408 -25.38 2.83 19.20
C ILE A 408 -26.58 3.62 19.74
N SER A 409 -26.81 4.84 19.25
CA SER A 409 -27.91 5.66 19.74
C SER A 409 -29.28 5.09 19.36
N SER A 410 -29.42 4.54 18.15
CA SER A 410 -30.67 3.94 17.67
C SER A 410 -31.10 2.71 18.46
N GLU A 411 -30.16 1.98 19.05
CA GLU A 411 -30.44 0.83 19.91
C GLU A 411 -30.77 1.28 21.36
N THR A 412 -29.97 2.19 21.91
CA THR A 412 -29.99 2.50 23.34
C THR A 412 -30.97 3.59 23.74
N VAL A 413 -31.12 4.64 22.92
CA VAL A 413 -31.99 5.79 23.24
C VAL A 413 -33.48 5.42 23.22
N PRO A 414 -34.01 4.72 22.20
CA PRO A 414 -35.43 4.35 22.19
C PRO A 414 -35.82 3.44 23.36
N ALA A 415 -34.95 2.51 23.76
CA ALA A 415 -35.18 1.62 24.91
C ALA A 415 -35.29 2.40 26.23
N TYR A 416 -34.43 3.41 26.42
CA TYR A 416 -34.50 4.31 27.57
C TYR A 416 -35.79 5.14 27.56
N ARG A 417 -36.14 5.73 26.41
CA ARG A 417 -37.36 6.52 26.25
C ARG A 417 -38.63 5.71 26.53
N ALA A 418 -38.72 4.49 26.01
CA ALA A 418 -39.85 3.60 26.28
C ALA A 418 -39.98 3.28 27.78
N SER A 419 -38.84 3.03 28.45
CA SER A 419 -38.81 2.79 29.89
C SER A 419 -39.18 4.03 30.71
N LEU A 420 -38.84 5.22 30.21
CA LEU A 420 -39.20 6.49 30.83
C LEU A 420 -40.71 6.76 30.75
N ARG A 421 -41.35 6.50 29.60
CA ARG A 421 -42.81 6.63 29.44
C ARG A 421 -43.59 5.68 30.34
N ALA A 422 -43.11 4.44 30.49
CA ALA A 422 -43.74 3.42 31.32
C ALA A 422 -43.53 3.63 32.83
N ARG A 423 -42.83 4.71 33.24
CA ARG A 423 -42.46 4.95 34.63
C ARG A 423 -43.67 5.44 35.44
N LYS A 424 -44.10 4.60 36.39
CA LYS A 424 -45.23 4.90 37.29
C LYS A 424 -44.84 5.35 38.70
N ARG A 425 -43.57 5.18 39.10
CA ARG A 425 -43.07 5.49 40.45
C ARG A 425 -41.62 5.93 40.48
N VAL A 426 -41.22 6.56 41.58
CA VAL A 426 -39.81 6.85 41.90
C VAL A 426 -39.22 5.71 42.72
N ALA A 427 -38.33 4.93 42.10
CA ALA A 427 -37.56 3.93 42.83
C ALA A 427 -36.54 4.62 43.74
N GLY A 428 -36.43 4.17 45.00
CA GLY A 428 -35.43 4.70 45.93
C GLY A 428 -35.79 6.03 46.62
N ARG A 429 -37.08 6.43 46.63
CA ARG A 429 -37.55 7.65 47.31
C ARG A 429 -37.16 7.71 48.80
N ALA A 430 -37.11 6.55 49.47
CA ALA A 430 -36.67 6.43 50.87
C ALA A 430 -35.17 6.71 51.10
N LEU A 431 -34.37 6.83 50.03
CA LEU A 431 -32.95 7.16 50.06
C LEU A 431 -32.69 8.65 49.77
N TRP A 432 -33.74 9.47 49.70
CA TRP A 432 -33.60 10.91 49.53
C TRP A 432 -33.23 11.55 50.88
N GLU A 433 -32.39 12.58 50.85
CA GLU A 433 -31.81 13.16 52.08
C GLU A 433 -32.04 14.66 52.21
N GLY A 434 -32.15 15.13 53.45
CA GLY A 434 -32.20 16.55 53.86
C GLY A 434 -33.59 17.21 53.77
N GLU A 435 -33.62 18.53 53.95
CA GLU A 435 -34.85 19.34 53.92
C GLU A 435 -34.77 20.40 52.80
N PRO A 436 -35.59 20.32 51.73
CA PRO A 436 -36.47 19.20 51.36
C PRO A 436 -35.67 17.93 51.01
N GLU A 437 -36.34 16.78 51.06
CA GLU A 437 -35.76 15.51 50.64
C GLU A 437 -35.42 15.58 49.15
N LEU A 438 -34.16 15.31 48.79
CA LEU A 438 -33.68 15.32 47.40
C LEU A 438 -32.96 14.00 47.05
N PRO A 439 -32.98 13.58 45.78
CA PRO A 439 -32.27 12.40 45.34
C PRO A 439 -30.75 12.58 45.39
N ILE A 440 -30.06 11.52 45.80
CA ILE A 440 -28.59 11.43 45.85
C ILE A 440 -28.03 10.46 44.80
N TYR A 441 -28.89 9.67 44.14
CA TYR A 441 -28.55 8.69 43.11
C TYR A 441 -29.42 8.90 41.85
N PRO A 442 -28.90 8.58 40.65
CA PRO A 442 -29.71 8.57 39.45
C PRO A 442 -30.71 7.41 39.52
N SER A 443 -31.78 7.50 38.71
CA SER A 443 -32.74 6.43 38.64
C SER A 443 -32.08 5.15 38.08
N PRO A 444 -32.59 3.96 38.46
CA PRO A 444 -32.12 2.71 37.89
C PRO A 444 -32.21 2.68 36.35
N LEU A 445 -33.14 3.43 35.77
CA LEU A 445 -33.30 3.56 34.32
C LEU A 445 -32.11 4.30 33.70
N THR A 446 -31.73 5.44 34.27
CA THR A 446 -30.59 6.24 33.78
C THR A 446 -29.28 5.49 33.93
N PHE A 447 -29.06 4.81 35.06
CA PHE A 447 -27.86 3.97 35.21
C PHE A 447 -27.83 2.80 34.21
N LYS A 448 -28.95 2.08 34.05
CA LYS A 448 -29.06 0.98 33.07
C LYS A 448 -28.83 1.45 31.65
N PHE A 449 -29.31 2.64 31.29
CA PHE A 449 -29.07 3.24 29.97
C PHE A 449 -27.59 3.52 29.73
N LEU A 450 -26.92 4.20 30.67
CA LEU A 450 -25.49 4.49 30.56
C LEU A 450 -24.68 3.18 30.49
N HIS A 451 -25.00 2.20 31.32
CA HIS A 451 -24.38 0.89 31.27
C HIS A 451 -24.64 0.17 29.93
N ALA A 452 -25.88 0.15 29.44
CA ALA A 452 -26.22 -0.45 28.15
C ALA A 452 -25.45 0.20 26.99
N ALA A 453 -25.28 1.53 27.01
CA ALA A 453 -24.44 2.24 26.05
C ALA A 453 -22.98 1.78 26.10
N THR A 454 -22.38 1.66 27.28
CA THR A 454 -21.00 1.17 27.42
C THR A 454 -20.84 -0.29 26.96
N VAL A 455 -21.84 -1.13 27.21
CA VAL A 455 -21.86 -2.53 26.74
C VAL A 455 -21.97 -2.57 25.22
N ALA A 456 -22.85 -1.77 24.62
CA ALA A 456 -23.00 -1.68 23.16
C ALA A 456 -21.71 -1.17 22.48
N MET A 457 -21.06 -0.16 23.06
CA MET A 457 -19.73 0.30 22.62
C MET A 457 -18.70 -0.83 22.67
N GLY A 458 -18.66 -1.58 23.78
CA GLY A 458 -17.76 -2.73 23.95
C GLY A 458 -18.02 -3.88 22.97
N ALA A 459 -19.30 -4.13 22.64
CA ALA A 459 -19.72 -5.20 21.72
C ALA A 459 -19.31 -4.92 20.27
N VAL A 460 -19.27 -3.65 19.86
CA VAL A 460 -18.78 -3.25 18.54
C VAL A 460 -17.25 -3.39 18.44
N GLY A 461 -16.54 -3.04 19.52
CA GLY A 461 -15.10 -3.17 19.61
C GLY A 461 -14.48 -1.96 20.30
N ARG A 462 -13.60 -2.22 21.28
CA ARG A 462 -12.89 -1.15 22.01
C ARG A 462 -11.95 -0.35 21.11
N ASP A 463 -11.55 -0.94 20.00
CA ASP A 463 -10.58 -0.44 19.05
C ASP A 463 -11.08 0.76 18.20
N LEU A 464 -12.39 1.04 18.24
CA LEU A 464 -13.03 2.11 17.46
C LEU A 464 -13.27 3.40 18.27
N TRP A 465 -13.15 3.36 19.61
CA TRP A 465 -13.55 4.45 20.48
C TRP A 465 -12.37 5.35 20.84
N SER A 466 -12.07 6.31 19.95
CA SER A 466 -11.21 7.46 20.26
C SER A 466 -11.98 8.55 20.99
N GLY A 467 -11.28 9.50 21.65
CA GLY A 467 -11.94 10.65 22.29
C GLY A 467 -12.89 11.40 21.34
N ALA A 468 -12.47 11.61 20.09
CA ALA A 468 -13.31 12.24 19.07
C ALA A 468 -14.55 11.40 18.68
N ALA A 469 -14.43 10.07 18.60
CA ALA A 469 -15.56 9.18 18.33
C ALA A 469 -16.57 9.18 19.49
N VAL A 470 -16.05 9.18 20.72
CA VAL A 470 -16.85 9.28 21.95
C VAL A 470 -17.58 10.62 22.01
N ASP A 471 -16.92 11.73 21.68
CA ASP A 471 -17.55 13.05 21.67
C ASP A 471 -18.72 13.12 20.66
N VAL A 472 -18.56 12.51 19.48
CA VAL A 472 -19.65 12.42 18.49
C VAL A 472 -20.82 11.59 19.03
N LEU A 473 -20.56 10.47 19.71
CA LEU A 473 -21.59 9.65 20.35
C LEU A 473 -22.31 10.42 21.47
N LYS A 474 -21.55 11.05 22.37
CA LYS A 474 -22.05 11.86 23.48
C LYS A 474 -22.96 12.98 22.97
N GLY A 475 -22.49 13.75 21.99
CA GLY A 475 -23.26 14.83 21.37
C GLY A 475 -24.56 14.34 20.73
N ARG A 476 -24.50 13.21 20.02
CA ARG A 476 -25.69 12.62 19.39
C ARG A 476 -26.73 12.15 20.40
N MET A 477 -26.31 11.37 21.40
CA MET A 477 -27.21 10.86 22.44
C MET A 477 -27.81 12.03 23.22
N GLY A 478 -27.01 13.05 23.55
CA GLY A 478 -27.49 14.26 24.21
C GLY A 478 -28.51 15.03 23.38
N GLU A 479 -28.31 15.15 22.07
CA GLU A 479 -29.28 15.78 21.16
C GLU A 479 -30.60 14.99 21.06
N GLU A 480 -30.52 13.67 20.85
CA GLU A 480 -31.71 12.80 20.74
C GLU A 480 -32.52 12.78 22.04
N LEU A 481 -31.85 12.74 23.20
CA LEU A 481 -32.49 12.78 24.51
C LEU A 481 -33.08 14.17 24.82
N GLY A 482 -32.30 15.24 24.60
CA GLY A 482 -32.71 16.60 24.91
C GLY A 482 -33.95 17.06 24.13
N LYS A 483 -34.15 16.58 22.90
CA LYS A 483 -35.35 16.87 22.09
C LYS A 483 -36.62 16.19 22.59
N ASN A 484 -36.49 15.03 23.22
CA ASN A 484 -37.59 14.08 23.34
C ASN A 484 -38.03 13.78 24.79
N ILE A 485 -37.12 13.89 25.76
CA ILE A 485 -37.40 13.52 27.16
C ILE A 485 -38.54 14.38 27.74
N ALA A 486 -38.63 15.67 27.40
CA ALA A 486 -39.67 16.55 27.95
C ALA A 486 -41.09 16.08 27.57
N GLU A 487 -41.28 15.53 26.37
CA GLU A 487 -42.55 14.98 25.92
C GLU A 487 -42.82 13.62 26.58
N ASP A 488 -41.79 12.78 26.68
CA ASP A 488 -41.90 11.45 27.28
C ASP A 488 -42.27 11.53 28.79
N VAL A 489 -41.74 12.54 29.52
CA VAL A 489 -42.09 12.80 30.93
C VAL A 489 -43.52 13.29 31.08
N LYS A 490 -43.97 14.22 30.24
CA LYS A 490 -45.37 14.69 30.25
C LYS A 490 -46.35 13.54 29.97
N SER A 491 -46.02 12.66 29.02
CA SER A 491 -46.82 11.47 28.75
C SER A 491 -46.92 10.55 29.97
N ALA A 492 -45.82 10.36 30.71
CA ALA A 492 -45.81 9.55 31.93
C ALA A 492 -46.66 10.19 33.05
N GLU A 493 -46.57 11.51 33.22
CA GLU A 493 -47.39 12.26 34.18
C GLU A 493 -48.90 12.15 33.84
N GLU A 494 -49.27 12.30 32.57
CA GLU A 494 -50.65 12.18 32.12
C GLU A 494 -51.23 10.78 32.33
N GLU A 495 -50.46 9.72 32.11
CA GLU A 495 -50.92 8.34 32.36
C GLU A 495 -51.16 8.08 33.85
N ILE A 496 -50.34 8.64 34.74
CA ILE A 496 -50.51 8.52 36.20
C ILE A 496 -51.79 9.24 36.65
N LEU A 497 -52.07 10.41 36.08
CA LEU A 497 -53.29 11.17 36.36
C LEU A 497 -54.55 10.49 35.80
N LYS A 498 -54.45 9.77 34.67
CA LYS A 498 -55.59 9.05 34.04
C LYS A 498 -55.89 7.69 34.69
N ALA A 499 -54.89 6.97 35.20
CA ALA A 499 -55.04 5.60 35.73
C ALA A 499 -55.94 5.49 36.97
N ASN A 500 -56.20 6.57 37.69
CA ASN A 500 -57.08 6.59 38.88
C ASN A 500 -58.45 7.25 38.65
N GLY A 501 -58.76 7.68 37.42
CA GLY A 501 -60.03 8.35 37.10
C GLY A 501 -61.21 7.44 36.77
N ASN A 502 -61.05 6.11 36.79
CA ASN A 502 -62.08 5.17 36.34
C ASN A 502 -62.38 4.08 37.39
N GLY A 503 -62.80 4.52 38.58
CA GLY A 503 -63.25 3.65 39.65
C GLY A 503 -64.65 4.02 40.13
N GLU A 504 -65.69 3.65 39.36
CA GLU A 504 -67.03 3.41 39.90
C GLU A 504 -67.90 2.58 38.91
N ASN A 505 -68.45 1.48 39.44
CA ASN A 505 -69.46 0.55 38.90
C ASN A 505 -69.09 -0.52 37.86
N ALA A 506 -68.89 -1.76 38.33
CA ALA A 506 -69.86 -2.86 38.13
C ALA A 506 -69.47 -4.06 39.01
N GLY A 507 -70.41 -4.53 39.83
CA GLY A 507 -70.22 -5.63 40.78
C GLY A 507 -70.35 -7.03 40.16
N GLU A 508 -69.91 -7.99 40.98
CA GLU A 508 -70.32 -9.42 41.10
C GLU A 508 -70.32 -10.27 39.80
N GLU A 509 -69.62 -11.40 39.70
CA GLU A 509 -69.79 -12.62 40.51
C GLU A 509 -68.59 -13.59 40.29
N THR A 510 -68.17 -14.27 41.39
CA THR A 510 -67.73 -15.70 41.55
C THR A 510 -67.05 -16.46 40.39
N THR A 511 -66.00 -17.30 40.54
CA THR A 511 -65.61 -18.25 41.62
C THR A 511 -64.25 -18.91 41.28
N ALA A 512 -63.46 -19.25 42.33
CA ALA A 512 -62.53 -20.39 42.54
C ALA A 512 -61.55 -20.85 41.40
N GLU A 513 -60.27 -21.20 41.62
CA GLU A 513 -59.65 -22.06 42.65
C GLU A 513 -58.13 -21.76 42.83
N ARG A 514 -57.70 -21.79 44.11
CA ARG A 514 -56.49 -22.41 44.69
C ARG A 514 -55.18 -22.53 43.87
N GLU A 515 -54.10 -21.96 44.41
CA GLU A 515 -52.98 -22.75 44.98
C GLU A 515 -52.18 -21.90 46.00
N GLU A 516 -52.03 -22.46 47.21
CA GLU A 516 -51.24 -21.92 48.32
C GLU A 516 -49.76 -22.30 48.14
N SER A 517 -48.85 -21.37 48.40
CA SER A 517 -47.75 -21.66 49.33
C SER A 517 -47.21 -20.37 49.92
N GLU A 518 -47.28 -20.33 51.25
CA GLU A 518 -46.91 -19.25 52.16
C GLU A 518 -45.43 -18.86 52.07
N ASP A 519 -45.15 -17.56 52.15
CA ASP A 519 -44.18 -17.10 53.13
C ASP A 519 -44.62 -15.75 53.73
N LYS A 520 -44.76 -15.73 55.05
CA LYS A 520 -45.44 -14.68 55.82
C LYS A 520 -44.56 -13.46 56.04
N ALA A 521 -45.07 -12.33 55.56
CA ALA A 521 -45.30 -11.08 56.30
C ALA A 521 -44.50 -10.83 57.60
N VAL A 522 -43.75 -9.72 57.57
CA VAL A 522 -43.79 -8.75 58.68
C VAL A 522 -44.64 -7.57 58.18
N ASP A 523 -45.82 -7.46 58.77
CA ASP A 523 -46.82 -6.42 58.58
C ASP A 523 -46.40 -5.11 59.26
N GLY A 524 -46.85 -3.98 58.69
CA GLY A 524 -46.55 -2.65 59.17
C GLY A 524 -47.20 -1.51 58.38
N ARG A 525 -48.47 -1.66 58.00
CA ARG A 525 -49.49 -0.60 57.77
C ARG A 525 -49.01 0.84 57.48
N ALA A 526 -49.28 1.30 56.26
CA ALA A 526 -50.00 2.55 56.02
C ALA A 526 -50.55 2.52 54.58
N GLY A 527 -51.87 2.30 54.47
CA GLY A 527 -52.59 2.72 53.27
C GLY A 527 -52.74 4.22 53.33
N ASP A 528 -51.92 4.93 52.58
CA ASP A 528 -52.19 6.30 52.17
C ASP A 528 -52.48 6.25 50.68
N GLY A 529 -53.61 6.82 50.27
CA GLY A 529 -53.86 7.13 48.87
C GLY A 529 -52.77 8.08 48.43
N ILE A 530 -51.73 7.55 47.77
CA ILE A 530 -50.61 8.35 47.31
C ILE A 530 -51.19 9.37 46.33
N ASP A 531 -51.10 10.65 46.68
CA ASP A 531 -51.56 11.74 45.82
C ASP A 531 -50.85 11.63 44.46
N PRO A 532 -51.59 11.41 43.36
CA PRO A 532 -51.02 11.32 42.01
C PRO A 532 -50.19 12.55 41.66
N ALA A 533 -50.54 13.74 42.19
CA ALA A 533 -49.77 14.96 41.98
C ALA A 533 -48.43 14.94 42.72
N ALA A 534 -48.35 14.32 43.90
CA ALA A 534 -47.11 14.13 44.63
C ALA A 534 -46.18 13.14 43.92
N VAL A 535 -46.73 12.05 43.36
CA VAL A 535 -45.95 11.08 42.55
C VAL A 535 -45.41 11.73 41.28
N ALA A 536 -46.24 12.51 40.58
CA ALA A 536 -45.82 13.25 39.40
C ALA A 536 -44.68 14.24 39.72
N LYS A 537 -44.81 15.00 40.81
CA LYS A 537 -43.76 15.91 41.29
C LYS A 537 -42.46 15.18 41.64
N ASP A 538 -42.54 14.04 42.32
CA ASP A 538 -41.37 13.23 42.64
C ASP A 538 -40.67 12.68 41.39
N ILE A 539 -41.46 12.23 40.39
CA ILE A 539 -40.92 11.77 39.10
C ILE A 539 -40.21 12.92 38.38
N LEU A 540 -40.78 14.12 38.40
CA LEU A 540 -40.18 15.32 37.82
C LEU A 540 -38.86 15.69 38.52
N VAL A 541 -38.81 15.68 39.85
CA VAL A 541 -37.59 15.95 40.64
C VAL A 541 -36.50 14.90 40.38
N GLN A 542 -36.85 13.60 40.33
CA GLN A 542 -35.88 12.56 39.97
C GLN A 542 -35.42 12.71 38.51
N THR A 543 -36.31 13.06 37.60
CA THR A 543 -35.95 13.22 36.18
C THR A 543 -35.07 14.46 35.95
N LEU A 544 -35.26 15.51 36.76
CA LEU A 544 -34.33 16.64 36.81
C LEU A 544 -32.94 16.17 37.26
N PHE A 545 -32.83 15.39 38.34
CA PHE A 545 -31.55 14.81 38.76
C PHE A 545 -30.92 13.94 37.66
N ASP A 546 -31.71 13.06 37.05
CA ASP A 546 -31.28 12.18 35.95
C ASP A 546 -30.78 13.00 34.74
N SER A 547 -31.44 14.12 34.43
CA SER A 547 -31.03 15.03 33.33
C SER A 547 -29.69 15.73 33.61
N ILE A 548 -29.42 16.09 34.87
CA ILE A 548 -28.13 16.66 35.29
C ILE A 548 -27.02 15.62 35.17
N VAL A 549 -27.27 14.38 35.61
CA VAL A 549 -26.30 13.28 35.47
C VAL A 549 -26.04 12.94 34.00
N LEU A 550 -27.09 12.87 33.17
CA LEU A 550 -26.97 12.66 31.73
C LEU A 550 -26.17 13.78 31.06
N ARG A 551 -26.40 15.04 31.44
CA ARG A 551 -25.60 16.17 30.95
C ARG A 551 -24.13 15.98 31.34
N LEU A 552 -23.83 15.73 32.61
CA LEU A 552 -22.44 15.53 33.06
C LEU A 552 -21.72 14.40 32.31
N CYS A 553 -22.45 13.33 31.93
CA CYS A 553 -21.91 12.21 31.17
C CYS A 553 -21.77 12.50 29.66
N LEU A 554 -22.74 13.18 29.07
CA LEU A 554 -22.87 13.36 27.61
C LEU A 554 -22.42 14.75 27.14
N SER A 555 -21.98 15.63 28.03
CA SER A 555 -21.40 16.92 27.66
C SER A 555 -20.09 16.71 26.89
N VAL A 556 -19.99 17.37 25.74
CA VAL A 556 -18.79 17.38 24.91
C VAL A 556 -17.97 18.64 25.23
N SER A 557 -16.68 18.45 25.53
CA SER A 557 -15.77 19.55 25.87
C SER A 557 -15.68 20.57 24.74
N GLY A 558 -15.95 21.84 25.02
CA GLY A 558 -15.91 22.92 24.03
C GLY A 558 -17.24 23.26 23.35
N THR A 559 -18.33 22.55 23.67
CA THR A 559 -19.67 22.92 23.19
C THR A 559 -20.21 24.10 23.99
N PRO A 560 -20.61 25.23 23.37
CA PRO A 560 -21.22 26.33 24.10
C PRO A 560 -22.54 25.88 24.73
N GLU A 561 -22.77 26.23 26.00
CA GLU A 561 -23.97 25.84 26.77
C GLU A 561 -25.30 26.21 26.07
N SER A 562 -25.27 27.15 25.13
CA SER A 562 -26.43 27.57 24.33
C SER A 562 -26.85 26.61 23.23
N LYS A 563 -26.01 25.62 22.86
CA LYS A 563 -26.31 24.60 21.85
C LYS A 563 -26.63 23.23 22.45
N ASP A 564 -26.42 23.05 23.74
CA ASP A 564 -26.67 21.78 24.42
C ASP A 564 -28.16 21.64 24.77
N LYS A 565 -28.83 20.71 24.08
CA LYS A 565 -30.26 20.42 24.28
C LYS A 565 -30.55 19.85 25.67
N LEU A 566 -29.57 19.24 26.34
CA LEU A 566 -29.72 18.79 27.73
C LEU A 566 -29.72 19.97 28.70
N VAL A 567 -29.00 21.06 28.41
CA VAL A 567 -29.04 22.30 29.21
C VAL A 567 -30.41 23.00 29.07
N GLU A 568 -30.98 23.02 27.87
CA GLU A 568 -32.34 23.52 27.65
C GLU A 568 -33.38 22.68 28.42
N LEU A 569 -33.22 21.35 28.40
CA LEU A 569 -34.07 20.41 29.12
C LEU A 569 -33.98 20.60 30.64
N GLU A 570 -32.78 20.72 31.19
CA GLU A 570 -32.55 20.99 32.62
C GLU A 570 -33.24 22.29 33.04
N LYS A 571 -33.09 23.37 32.26
CA LYS A 571 -33.75 24.66 32.51
C LYS A 571 -35.27 24.54 32.46
N SER A 572 -35.81 23.71 31.57
CA SER A 572 -37.25 23.45 31.47
C SER A 572 -37.78 22.73 32.72
N PHE A 573 -37.12 21.64 33.14
CA PHE A 573 -37.52 20.89 34.33
C PHE A 573 -37.32 21.66 35.62
N THR A 574 -36.27 22.49 35.72
CA THR A 574 -36.06 23.38 36.88
C THR A 574 -37.23 24.34 37.07
N LYS A 575 -37.80 24.87 35.98
CA LYS A 575 -38.99 25.74 36.02
C LYS A 575 -40.26 24.99 36.38
N GLN A 576 -40.39 23.71 36.00
CA GLN A 576 -41.57 22.90 36.26
C GLN A 576 -41.58 22.29 37.67
N ALA A 577 -40.41 21.96 38.23
CA ALA A 577 -40.28 21.31 39.54
C ALA A 577 -40.57 22.25 40.73
N ASP A 578 -40.61 23.56 40.49
CA ASP A 578 -40.87 24.62 41.48
C ASP A 578 -40.03 24.46 42.77
N LEU A 579 -38.74 24.19 42.58
CA LEU A 579 -37.75 24.05 43.65
C LEU A 579 -37.09 25.40 43.97
N THR A 580 -36.77 25.62 45.25
CA THR A 580 -36.00 26.80 45.68
C THR A 580 -34.61 26.82 45.04
N PRO A 581 -34.01 27.99 44.79
CA PRO A 581 -32.69 28.10 44.14
C PRO A 581 -31.59 27.34 44.92
N SER A 582 -31.66 27.35 46.26
CA SER A 582 -30.75 26.58 47.13
C SER A 582 -30.90 25.06 46.96
N SER A 583 -32.12 24.57 46.76
CA SER A 583 -32.38 23.14 46.52
C SER A 583 -31.87 22.69 45.15
N ASN A 584 -32.01 23.54 44.13
CA ASN A 584 -31.45 23.28 42.79
C ASN A 584 -29.90 23.24 42.82
N GLU A 585 -29.25 24.18 43.49
CA GLU A 585 -27.79 24.14 43.65
C GLU A 585 -27.31 22.89 44.38
N ARG A 586 -28.05 22.46 45.42
CA ARG A 586 -27.77 21.23 46.17
C ARG A 586 -27.93 20.00 45.27
N LEU A 587 -29.00 19.93 44.48
CA LEU A 587 -29.24 18.84 43.52
C LEU A 587 -28.09 18.71 42.51
N THR A 588 -27.65 19.84 41.94
CA THR A 588 -26.52 19.87 40.99
C THR A 588 -25.22 19.42 41.64
N LYS A 589 -24.93 19.85 42.87
CA LYS A 589 -23.74 19.41 43.62
C LYS A 589 -23.76 17.90 43.89
N LEU A 590 -24.91 17.35 44.30
CA LEU A 590 -25.08 15.92 44.53
C LEU A 590 -24.88 15.11 43.25
N ALA A 591 -25.43 15.55 42.12
CA ALA A 591 -25.23 14.90 40.82
C ALA A 591 -23.76 14.94 40.37
N GLN A 592 -23.06 16.07 40.59
CA GLN A 592 -21.62 16.19 40.31
C GLN A 592 -20.78 15.26 41.18
N GLU A 593 -21.10 15.16 42.47
CA GLU A 593 -20.38 14.30 43.40
C GLU A 593 -20.60 12.82 43.07
N TYR A 594 -21.84 12.44 42.74
CA TYR A 594 -22.16 11.11 42.22
C TYR A 594 -21.32 10.80 40.96
N TRP A 595 -21.37 11.67 39.95
CA TRP A 595 -20.63 11.47 38.70
C TRP A 595 -19.13 11.30 38.93
N LYS A 596 -18.53 12.13 39.78
CA LYS A 596 -17.10 12.03 40.14
C LYS A 596 -16.73 10.66 40.75
N ARG A 597 -17.64 10.06 41.52
CA ARG A 597 -17.43 8.76 42.15
C ARG A 597 -17.65 7.59 41.19
N THR A 598 -18.53 7.75 40.20
CA THR A 598 -18.98 6.64 39.34
C THR A 598 -18.51 6.69 37.89
N SER A 599 -17.93 7.79 37.41
CA SER A 599 -17.56 7.96 36.00
C SER A 599 -16.66 6.83 35.48
N LEU A 600 -15.68 6.38 36.28
CA LEU A 600 -14.77 5.29 35.93
C LEU A 600 -15.48 3.96 35.63
N LEU A 601 -16.65 3.71 36.21
CA LEU A 601 -17.43 2.49 35.93
C LEU A 601 -18.00 2.49 34.51
N LEU A 602 -18.12 3.67 33.89
CA LEU A 602 -18.67 3.84 32.55
C LEU A 602 -17.57 3.96 31.48
N GLY A 603 -16.32 3.71 31.86
CA GLY A 603 -15.18 3.51 30.96
C GLY A 603 -15.03 4.61 29.91
N PRO A 604 -15.26 4.32 28.61
CA PRO A 604 -15.06 5.29 27.54
C PRO A 604 -16.05 6.46 27.55
N LEU A 605 -17.15 6.39 28.30
CA LEU A 605 -18.07 7.54 28.49
C LEU A 605 -17.61 8.50 29.59
N ALA A 606 -16.62 8.14 30.40
CA ALA A 606 -16.13 8.95 31.51
C ALA A 606 -15.50 10.28 31.10
#